data_AF-A0A2J4PE80-F1
#
_entry.id   AF-A0A2J4PE80-F1
#
_cell.length_a   1.000
_cell.length_b   1.000
_cell.length_c   1.000
_cell.angle_alpha   90.00
_cell.angle_beta   90.00
_cell.angle_gamma   90.00
#
_symmetry.space_group_name_H-M   'P 1'
#
loop_
_entity.id
_entity.type
_entity.pdbx_description
1 polymer ?
#
loop_
_entity_poly.entity_id
_entity_poly.type
_entity_poly.pdbx_seq_one_letter_code
_entity_poly.pdbx_strand_id
1 'polypeptide(L)' 'SWINSFKRRYGFWRLNLQTGERQIKRNALWFAELTTSNGFSSDK' A
#
# COMPACT_ATOMS: atom_id res chain seq x y z
N SER A 1 -2.34 -5.25 -13.36
CA SER A 1 -2.11 -3.95 -14.04
C SER A 1 -2.18 -4.11 -15.56
N TRP A 2 -3.34 -4.50 -16.09
CA TRP A 2 -3.54 -4.73 -17.53
C TRP A 2 -2.44 -5.61 -18.13
N ILE A 3 -1.84 -5.19 -19.24
CA ILE A 3 -0.72 -5.88 -19.90
C ILE A 3 0.50 -6.11 -19.00
N ASN A 4 0.68 -5.31 -17.93
CA ASN A 4 1.75 -5.52 -16.96
C ASN A 4 1.42 -6.62 -15.94
N SER A 5 0.19 -7.15 -15.92
CA SER A 5 -0.24 -8.21 -15.00
C SER A 5 0.21 -7.91 -13.56
N PHE A 6 0.97 -8.80 -12.92
CA PHE A 6 1.51 -8.65 -11.56
C PHE A 6 2.89 -8.00 -11.46
N LYS A 7 3.49 -7.57 -12.59
CA LYS A 7 4.83 -6.97 -12.62
C LYS A 7 4.87 -5.62 -11.91
N ARG A 8 3.79 -4.83 -11.99
CA ARG A 8 3.66 -3.52 -11.32
C ARG A 8 2.66 -3.60 -10.15
N ARG A 9 3.07 -3.15 -8.96
CA ARG A 9 2.35 -3.36 -7.68
C ARG A 9 1.97 -2.05 -7.00
N TYR A 10 0.87 -1.46 -7.42
CA TYR A 10 0.42 -0.13 -7.00
C TYR A 10 -0.34 -0.07 -5.67
N GLY A 11 -0.88 -1.20 -5.20
CA GLY A 11 -1.71 -1.22 -3.99
C GLY A 11 -0.94 -1.05 -2.69
N PHE A 12 -1.66 -0.74 -1.63
CA PHE A 12 -1.19 -0.68 -0.24
C PHE A 12 -0.88 -2.06 0.37
N TRP A 13 -1.38 -3.11 -0.25
CA TRP A 13 -1.10 -4.49 0.12
C TRP A 13 -0.28 -5.18 -0.96
N ARG A 14 0.62 -6.06 -0.55
CA ARG A 14 1.28 -7.03 -1.42
C ARG A 14 0.54 -8.36 -1.30
N LEU A 15 0.24 -8.98 -2.44
CA LEU A 15 -0.30 -10.33 -2.49
C LEU A 15 0.84 -11.30 -2.77
N ASN A 16 0.97 -12.34 -1.96
CA ASN A 16 1.74 -13.52 -2.31
C ASN A 16 0.91 -14.35 -3.29
N LEU A 17 1.40 -14.50 -4.53
CA LEU A 17 0.65 -15.20 -5.59
C LEU A 17 0.62 -16.71 -5.40
N GLN A 18 1.59 -17.28 -4.66
CA GLN A 18 1.65 -18.71 -4.41
C GLN A 18 0.66 -19.12 -3.31
N THR A 19 0.54 -18.29 -2.26
CA THR A 19 -0.23 -18.64 -1.05
C THR A 19 -1.54 -17.86 -0.90
N GLY A 20 -1.72 -16.77 -1.64
CA GLY A 20 -2.86 -15.86 -1.48
C GLY A 20 -2.75 -14.92 -0.26
N GLU A 21 -1.68 -15.01 0.52
CA GLU A 21 -1.48 -14.18 1.71
C GLU A 21 -1.33 -12.70 1.35
N ARG A 22 -1.95 -11.83 2.15
CA ARG A 22 -1.87 -10.37 2.02
C ARG A 22 -0.93 -9.81 3.06
N GLN A 23 0.06 -9.05 2.60
CA GLN A 23 1.04 -8.39 3.44
C GLN A 23 0.89 -6.87 3.32
N ILE A 24 0.66 -6.21 4.44
CA ILE A 24 0.51 -4.75 4.46
C ILE A 24 1.85 -4.08 4.16
N LYS A 25 1.85 -3.03 3.34
CA LYS A 25 3.05 -2.24 3.07
C LYS A 25 3.17 -1.09 4.06
N ARG A 26 4.40 -0.64 4.32
CA ARG A 26 4.67 0.50 5.22
C ARG A 26 3.93 1.78 4.81
N ASN A 27 3.84 2.08 3.51
CA ASN A 27 3.12 3.26 3.03
C ASN A 27 1.60 3.18 3.27
N ALA A 28 1.05 1.98 3.47
CA ALA A 28 -0.35 1.81 3.86
C ALA A 28 -0.59 2.24 5.31
N LEU A 29 0.33 1.88 6.21
CA LEU A 29 0.26 2.26 7.63
C LEU A 29 0.35 3.77 7.77
N TRP A 30 1.35 4.37 7.13
CA TRP A 30 1.50 5.83 7.10
C TRP A 30 0.24 6.51 6.52
N PHE A 31 -0.32 5.98 5.44
CA PHE A 31 -1.54 6.55 4.85
C PHE A 31 -2.75 6.38 5.78
N ALA A 32 -2.85 5.28 6.53
CA ALA A 32 -3.91 5.07 7.51
C ALA A 32 -3.84 6.09 8.65
N GLU A 33 -2.63 6.35 9.18
CA GLU A 33 -2.39 7.41 10.17
C GLU A 33 -2.78 8.79 9.62
N LEU A 34 -2.34 9.11 8.40
CA LEU A 34 -2.68 10.34 7.71
C LEU A 34 -4.20 10.53 7.55
N THR A 35 -4.91 9.47 7.16
CA THR A 35 -6.37 9.53 7.03
C THR A 35 -7.05 9.67 8.39
N THR A 36 -6.47 9.10 9.44
CA THR A 36 -7.00 9.18 10.81
C THR A 36 -6.85 10.59 11.38
N SER A 37 -5.72 11.26 11.10
CA SER A 37 -5.50 12.66 11.49
C SER A 37 -6.25 13.65 10.60
N ASN A 38 -6.75 13.20 9.43
CA ASN A 38 -7.36 14.04 8.40
C ASN A 38 -6.50 15.26 8.05
N GLY A 39 -5.18 15.12 8.12
CA GLY A 39 -4.25 16.23 8.05
C GLY A 39 -2.84 15.77 7.76
N PHE A 40 -2.18 16.47 6.83
CA PHE A 40 -0.78 16.29 6.50
C PHE A 40 0.03 17.46 7.05
N SER A 41 1.04 17.17 7.88
CA SER A 41 2.05 18.14 8.32
C SER A 41 3.37 17.83 7.65
N SER A 42 3.98 18.83 7.02
CA SER A 42 5.25 18.71 6.30
C SER A 42 6.44 19.27 7.08
N ASP A 43 6.27 19.54 8.36
CA ASP A 43 7.34 20.07 9.19
C ASP A 43 8.48 19.04 9.24
N LYS A 44 9.65 19.47 8.75
CA LYS A 44 10.86 18.66 8.61
C LYS A 44 11.64 18.61 9.92
#